data_AF-A0AAW2X012-F1
#
_entry.id   AF-A0AAW2X012-F1
#
_cell.length_a   1.000
_cell.length_b   1.000
_cell.length_c   1.000
_cell.angle_alpha   90.00
_cell.angle_beta   90.00
_cell.angle_gamma   90.00
#
_symmetry.space_group_name_H-M   'P 1'
#
loop_
_entity.id
_entity.type
_entity.pdbx_description
1 polymer ?
#
loop_
_entity_poly.entity_id
_entity_poly.type
_entity_poly.pdbx_seq_one_letter_code
_entity_poly.pdbx_strand_id
1 'polypeptide(L)'
;MDPSPQGSGAGIVITSPQGEDLEFAVKFRFKTSNNEADNGALVAGMKIAHEAGAKHLLAYSDSQLVVKQVEGSYEAKEKSMVQYLQQIAELRTSFESFQIIQISREENVKADSLSRLASALEDCRTRHITIQYLPNPGTALTIQAISSITDWRAPIIEWIEKGNLPSNRWEASRLKSRAARFLIQ
;
A
#
# COMPACT_ATOMS: atom_id res chain seq x y z
N MET A 1 10.73 4.87 28.28
CA MET A 1 10.61 4.16 26.99
C MET A 1 9.15 3.82 26.84
N ASP A 2 8.41 4.58 26.02
CA ASP A 2 7.04 4.20 25.67
C ASP A 2 7.11 3.01 24.69
N PRO A 3 6.28 1.97 24.87
CA PRO A 3 6.21 0.89 23.91
C PRO A 3 5.71 1.48 22.59
N SER A 4 6.52 1.42 21.52
CA SER A 4 6.00 1.66 20.19
C SER A 4 4.81 0.71 20.00
N PRO A 5 3.61 1.18 19.62
CA PRO A 5 2.53 0.26 19.32
C PRO A 5 3.01 -0.61 18.17
N GLN A 6 3.20 -1.91 18.42
CA GLN A 6 3.43 -2.90 17.37
C GLN A 6 2.18 -2.87 16.49
N GLY A 7 2.21 -2.02 15.46
CA GLY A 7 1.14 -1.88 14.50
C GLY A 7 1.00 -3.16 13.70
N SER A 8 -0.23 -3.55 13.43
CA SER A 8 -0.55 -4.67 12.55
C SER A 8 -0.39 -4.28 11.09
N GLY A 9 -0.09 -5.26 10.26
CA GLY A 9 -0.02 -5.15 8.81
C GLY A 9 -1.15 -5.89 8.11
N ALA A 10 -1.39 -5.52 6.87
CA ALA A 10 -2.24 -6.21 5.91
C ALA A 10 -1.49 -6.33 4.60
N GLY A 11 -1.69 -7.44 3.90
CA GLY A 11 -1.16 -7.65 2.56
C GLY A 11 -2.30 -7.75 1.56
N ILE A 12 -2.11 -7.16 0.39
CA ILE A 12 -3.10 -7.14 -0.68
C ILE A 12 -2.37 -7.48 -1.97
N VAL A 13 -2.93 -8.40 -2.74
CA VAL A 13 -2.49 -8.72 -4.11
C VAL A 13 -3.69 -8.51 -5.02
N ILE A 14 -3.51 -7.68 -6.05
CA ILE A 14 -4.51 -7.46 -7.09
C ILE A 14 -3.93 -7.99 -8.40
N THR A 15 -4.55 -9.04 -8.92
CA THR A 15 -4.15 -9.65 -10.19
C THR A 15 -5.04 -9.12 -11.31
N SER A 16 -4.44 -8.55 -12.35
CA SER A 16 -5.17 -8.10 -13.55
C SER A 16 -5.67 -9.30 -14.38
N PRO A 17 -6.64 -9.11 -15.29
CA PRO A 17 -7.04 -10.15 -16.24
C PRO A 17 -5.88 -10.68 -17.11
N GLN A 18 -4.80 -9.91 -17.24
CA GLN A 18 -3.57 -10.27 -17.96
C GLN A 18 -2.60 -11.10 -17.10
N GLY A 19 -2.91 -11.29 -15.82
CA GLY A 19 -2.07 -12.03 -14.87
C GLY A 19 -0.97 -11.20 -14.22
N GLU A 20 -1.06 -9.87 -14.29
CA GLU A 20 -0.09 -8.98 -13.65
C GLU A 20 -0.50 -8.69 -12.21
N ASP A 21 0.42 -8.88 -11.27
CA ASP A 21 0.17 -8.64 -9.85
C ASP A 21 0.59 -7.22 -9.44
N LEU A 22 -0.32 -6.53 -8.76
CA LEU A 22 -0.03 -5.34 -7.97
C LEU A 22 -0.08 -5.71 -6.49
N GLU A 23 1.06 -5.54 -5.82
CA GLU A 23 1.27 -5.96 -4.44
C GLU A 23 1.33 -4.74 -3.50
N PHE A 24 0.53 -4.77 -2.44
CA PHE A 24 0.47 -3.70 -1.44
C PHE A 24 0.67 -4.25 -0.04
N ALA A 25 1.53 -3.59 0.73
CA ALA A 25 1.73 -3.82 2.15
C ALA A 25 1.18 -2.60 2.92
N VAL A 26 0.12 -2.80 3.69
CA VAL A 26 -0.61 -1.75 4.41
C VAL A 26 -0.30 -1.84 5.89
N LYS A 27 0.20 -0.76 6.50
CA LYS A 27 0.45 -0.69 7.95
C LYS A 27 -0.67 0.06 8.66
N PHE A 28 -1.28 -0.55 9.66
CA PHE A 28 -2.22 0.11 10.55
C PHE A 28 -1.47 0.79 11.70
N ARG A 29 -1.75 2.08 11.92
CA ARG A 29 -1.16 2.88 13.02
C ARG A 29 -1.91 2.75 14.34
N PHE A 30 -2.87 1.84 14.39
CA PHE A 30 -3.67 1.55 15.56
C PHE A 30 -3.56 0.05 15.86
N LYS A 31 -3.80 -0.32 17.11
CA LYS A 31 -3.91 -1.73 17.48
C LYS A 31 -5.16 -2.30 16.80
N THR A 32 -5.01 -3.40 16.08
CA THR A 32 -6.13 -4.08 15.43
C THR A 32 -6.00 -5.59 15.62
N SER A 33 -7.12 -6.29 15.64
CA SER A 33 -7.12 -7.75 15.60
C SER A 33 -6.83 -8.27 14.18
N ASN A 34 -6.50 -9.55 14.04
CA ASN A 34 -6.31 -10.15 12.70
C ASN A 34 -7.57 -9.98 11.83
N ASN A 35 -8.75 -10.23 12.40
CA ASN A 35 -10.02 -10.12 11.67
C ASN A 35 -10.33 -8.68 11.20
N GLU A 36 -9.95 -7.68 12.00
CA GLU A 36 -10.07 -6.28 11.61
C GLU A 36 -9.03 -5.91 10.53
N ALA A 37 -7.82 -6.48 10.61
CA ALA A 37 -6.80 -6.31 9.58
C ALA A 37 -7.26 -6.90 8.24
N ASP A 38 -7.87 -8.09 8.26
CA ASP A 38 -8.39 -8.76 7.07
C ASP A 38 -9.55 -8.00 6.44
N ASN A 39 -10.48 -7.47 7.25
CA ASN A 39 -11.54 -6.58 6.74
C ASN A 39 -10.97 -5.27 6.19
N GLY A 40 -9.99 -4.68 6.87
CA GLY A 40 -9.28 -3.49 6.39
C GLY A 40 -8.56 -3.74 5.07
N ALA A 41 -7.91 -4.90 4.92
CA ALA A 41 -7.30 -5.35 3.68
C ALA A 41 -8.32 -5.49 2.55
N LEU A 42 -9.47 -6.11 2.81
CA LEU A 42 -10.54 -6.26 1.82
C LEU A 42 -11.09 -4.90 1.37
N VAL A 43 -11.40 -3.99 2.30
CA VAL A 43 -11.86 -2.63 1.96
C VAL A 43 -10.83 -1.87 1.13
N ALA A 44 -9.55 -1.92 1.53
CA ALA A 44 -8.49 -1.25 0.80
C ALA A 44 -8.29 -1.87 -0.60
N GLY A 45 -8.30 -3.19 -0.71
CA GLY A 45 -8.19 -3.90 -1.99
C GLY A 45 -9.36 -3.60 -2.94
N MET A 46 -10.59 -3.56 -2.43
CA MET A 46 -11.77 -3.16 -3.19
C MET A 46 -11.66 -1.72 -3.70
N LYS A 47 -11.19 -0.77 -2.87
CA LYS A 47 -10.98 0.63 -3.29
C LYS A 47 -9.94 0.73 -4.40
N ILE A 48 -8.79 0.07 -4.24
CA ILE A 48 -7.72 0.08 -5.26
C ILE A 48 -8.22 -0.55 -6.56
N ALA A 49 -8.94 -1.67 -6.50
CA ALA A 49 -9.52 -2.31 -7.68
C ALA A 49 -10.52 -1.40 -8.40
N HIS A 50 -11.38 -0.71 -7.64
CA HIS A 50 -12.34 0.25 -8.20
C HIS A 50 -11.63 1.45 -8.86
N GLU A 51 -10.63 2.04 -8.19
CA GLU A 51 -9.82 3.14 -8.74
C GLU A 51 -9.03 2.73 -9.99
N ALA A 52 -8.64 1.45 -10.08
CA ALA A 52 -8.02 0.87 -11.27
C ALA A 52 -9.03 0.60 -12.42
N GLY A 53 -10.31 0.89 -12.23
CA GLY A 53 -11.36 0.73 -13.25
C GLY A 53 -11.94 -0.68 -13.35
N ALA A 54 -11.74 -1.53 -12.34
CA ALA A 54 -12.32 -2.88 -12.34
C ALA A 54 -13.85 -2.82 -12.25
N LYS A 55 -14.52 -3.56 -13.16
CA LYS A 55 -15.98 -3.71 -13.18
C LYS A 55 -16.45 -4.98 -12.47
N HIS A 56 -15.65 -6.03 -12.54
CA HIS A 56 -15.92 -7.31 -11.92
C HIS A 56 -14.80 -7.59 -10.93
N LEU A 57 -15.16 -7.97 -9.69
CA LEU A 57 -14.20 -8.25 -8.65
C LEU A 57 -14.45 -9.63 -8.04
N LEU A 58 -13.40 -10.46 -8.06
CA LEU A 58 -13.34 -11.73 -7.37
C LEU A 58 -12.29 -11.63 -6.26
N ALA A 59 -12.75 -11.57 -5.01
CA ALA A 59 -11.91 -11.49 -3.84
C ALA A 59 -11.60 -12.88 -3.28
N TYR A 60 -10.38 -13.06 -2.77
CA TYR A 60 -9.97 -14.28 -2.07
C TYR A 60 -9.53 -13.91 -0.65
N SER A 61 -9.90 -14.74 0.32
CA SER A 61 -9.49 -14.57 1.71
C SER A 61 -9.34 -15.93 2.39
N ASP A 62 -8.30 -16.10 3.21
CA ASP A 62 -8.14 -17.26 4.08
C ASP A 62 -8.92 -17.11 5.41
N SER A 63 -9.51 -15.95 5.65
CA SER A 63 -10.29 -15.63 6.85
C SER A 63 -11.75 -16.04 6.69
N GLN A 64 -12.09 -17.24 7.16
CA GLN A 64 -13.46 -17.76 7.13
C GLN A 64 -14.49 -16.78 7.72
N LEU A 65 -14.12 -16.09 8.80
CA LEU A 65 -14.99 -15.10 9.45
C LEU A 65 -15.36 -13.97 8.49
N VAL A 66 -14.36 -13.39 7.80
CA VAL A 66 -14.57 -12.29 6.85
C VAL A 66 -15.48 -12.75 5.72
N VAL A 67 -15.18 -13.91 5.12
CA VAL A 67 -16.00 -14.46 4.03
C VAL A 67 -17.45 -14.63 4.49
N LYS A 68 -17.68 -15.28 5.64
CA LYS A 68 -19.04 -15.54 6.15
C LYS A 68 -19.79 -14.28 6.54
N GLN A 69 -19.11 -13.25 7.04
CA GLN A 69 -19.75 -11.97 7.35
C GLN A 69 -20.11 -11.18 6.09
N VAL A 70 -19.24 -11.18 5.08
CA VAL A 70 -19.50 -10.51 3.79
C VAL A 70 -20.60 -11.22 3.00
N GLU A 71 -20.69 -12.55 3.10
CA GLU A 71 -21.81 -13.33 2.57
C GLU A 71 -23.12 -13.14 3.35
N GLY A 72 -23.08 -12.49 4.53
CA GLY A 72 -24.24 -12.29 5.40
C GLY A 72 -24.65 -13.53 6.20
N SER A 73 -23.82 -14.59 6.20
CA SER A 73 -24.08 -15.79 7.01
C SER A 73 -23.82 -15.54 8.49
N TYR A 74 -22.85 -14.68 8.83
CA TYR A 74 -22.48 -14.32 10.20
C TYR A 74 -22.72 -12.83 10.47
N GLU A 75 -23.13 -12.51 11.69
CA GLU A 75 -23.28 -11.12 12.15
C GLU A 75 -21.99 -10.61 12.81
N ALA A 76 -21.70 -9.32 12.62
CA ALA A 76 -20.67 -8.62 13.37
C ALA A 76 -21.28 -7.96 14.62
N LYS A 77 -20.65 -8.18 15.78
CA LYS A 77 -21.08 -7.57 17.05
C LYS A 77 -20.28 -6.30 17.39
N GLU A 78 -19.02 -6.26 16.99
CA GLU A 78 -18.12 -5.15 17.28
C GLU A 78 -18.39 -3.97 16.36
N LYS A 79 -18.40 -2.75 16.92
CA LYS A 79 -18.68 -1.52 16.17
C LYS A 79 -17.74 -1.31 14.98
N SER A 80 -16.45 -1.63 15.14
CA SER A 80 -15.44 -1.52 14.08
C SER A 80 -15.75 -2.47 12.92
N MET A 81 -16.10 -3.72 13.24
CA MET A 81 -16.47 -4.74 12.24
C MET A 81 -17.75 -4.37 11.49
N VAL A 82 -18.76 -3.83 12.17
CA VAL A 82 -19.98 -3.32 11.53
C VAL A 82 -19.66 -2.20 10.54
N GLN A 83 -18.74 -1.29 10.88
CA GLN A 83 -18.31 -0.21 9.98
C GLN A 83 -17.55 -0.73 8.75
N TYR A 84 -16.76 -1.80 8.89
CA TYR A 84 -16.11 -2.43 7.74
C TYR A 84 -17.12 -3.10 6.82
N LEU A 85 -18.08 -3.86 7.37
CA LEU A 85 -19.12 -4.51 6.57
C LEU A 85 -20.00 -3.50 5.84
N GLN A 86 -20.30 -2.36 6.46
CA GLN A 86 -21.01 -1.27 5.79
C GLN A 86 -20.21 -0.72 4.59
N GLN A 87 -18.90 -0.45 4.78
CA GLN A 87 -18.04 0.00 3.68
C GLN A 87 -17.93 -1.05 2.56
N ILE A 88 -17.83 -2.33 2.89
CA ILE A 88 -17.80 -3.43 1.90
C ILE A 88 -19.12 -3.48 1.13
N ALA A 89 -20.25 -3.35 1.81
CA ALA A 89 -21.57 -3.32 1.19
C ALA A 89 -21.74 -2.13 0.24
N GLU A 90 -21.28 -0.94 0.64
CA GLU A 90 -21.27 0.26 -0.21
C GLU A 90 -20.36 0.08 -1.42
N LEU A 91 -19.11 -0.35 -1.23
CA LEU A 91 -18.16 -0.59 -2.33
C LEU A 91 -18.64 -1.68 -3.29
N ARG A 92 -19.35 -2.70 -2.79
CA ARG A 92 -19.94 -3.74 -3.61
C ARG A 92 -20.86 -3.18 -4.70
N THR A 93 -21.55 -2.07 -4.43
CA THR A 93 -22.42 -1.41 -5.41
C THR A 93 -21.66 -0.71 -6.54
N SER A 94 -20.35 -0.51 -6.37
CA SER A 94 -19.47 0.10 -7.37
C SER A 94 -18.96 -0.88 -8.42
N PHE A 95 -19.29 -2.17 -8.28
CA PHE A 95 -18.93 -3.24 -9.21
C PHE A 95 -20.18 -3.81 -9.89
N GLU A 96 -20.07 -4.16 -11.18
CA GLU A 96 -21.11 -4.89 -11.91
C GLU A 96 -21.27 -6.31 -11.33
N SER A 97 -20.20 -6.91 -10.82
CA SER A 97 -20.27 -8.16 -10.06
C SER A 97 -19.18 -8.24 -8.98
N PHE A 98 -19.55 -8.78 -7.82
CA PHE A 98 -18.62 -9.04 -6.72
C PHE A 98 -18.86 -10.44 -6.15
N GLN A 99 -17.78 -11.19 -5.96
CA GLN A 99 -17.76 -12.47 -5.26
C GLN A 99 -16.56 -12.51 -4.31
N ILE A 100 -16.71 -13.24 -3.21
CA ILE A 100 -15.63 -13.53 -2.28
C ILE A 100 -15.56 -15.04 -2.07
N ILE A 101 -14.36 -15.60 -2.17
CA ILE A 101 -14.09 -17.04 -2.03
C ILE A 101 -13.13 -17.26 -0.87
N GLN A 102 -13.48 -18.22 -0.01
CA GLN A 102 -12.56 -18.70 1.01
C GLN A 102 -11.49 -19.58 0.35
N ILE A 103 -10.22 -19.28 0.64
CA ILE A 103 -9.06 -20.09 0.24
C ILE A 103 -8.32 -20.62 1.47
N SER A 104 -7.41 -21.57 1.26
CA SER A 104 -6.49 -22.00 2.32
C SER A 104 -5.39 -20.96 2.56
N ARG A 105 -4.73 -21.04 3.72
CA ARG A 105 -3.62 -20.14 4.05
C ARG A 105 -2.41 -20.41 3.16
N GLU A 106 -2.25 -21.66 2.73
CA GLU A 106 -1.22 -22.12 1.80
C GLU A 106 -1.38 -21.49 0.42
N GLU A 107 -2.61 -21.13 0.02
CA GLU A 107 -2.90 -20.39 -1.21
C GLU A 107 -2.69 -18.87 -1.03
N ASN A 108 -2.84 -18.34 0.18
CA ASN A 108 -2.76 -16.89 0.45
C ASN A 108 -1.35 -16.37 0.78
N VAL A 109 -0.29 -17.13 0.47
CA VAL A 109 1.10 -16.89 0.93
C VAL A 109 1.64 -15.50 0.53
N LYS A 110 1.28 -14.98 -0.65
CA LYS A 110 1.76 -13.66 -1.11
C LYS A 110 1.23 -12.53 -0.21
N ALA A 111 -0.07 -12.50 0.03
CA ALA A 111 -0.69 -11.52 0.94
C ALA A 111 -0.15 -11.68 2.37
N ASP A 112 0.03 -12.91 2.83
CA ASP A 112 0.58 -13.19 4.15
C ASP A 112 2.02 -12.64 4.32
N SER A 113 2.83 -12.73 3.26
CA SER A 113 4.19 -12.19 3.22
C SER A 113 4.21 -10.66 3.27
N LEU A 114 3.31 -10.01 2.54
CA LEU A 114 3.14 -8.56 2.53
C LEU A 114 2.63 -8.03 3.88
N SER A 115 1.72 -8.76 4.54
CA SER A 115 1.23 -8.41 5.89
C SER A 115 2.37 -8.43 6.92
N ARG A 116 3.24 -9.44 6.86
CA ARG A 116 4.44 -9.52 7.72
C ARG A 116 5.43 -8.39 7.43
N LEU A 117 5.65 -8.06 6.16
CA LEU A 117 6.45 -6.90 5.75
C LEU A 117 5.91 -5.60 6.37
N ALA A 118 4.60 -5.34 6.25
CA ALA A 118 3.97 -4.14 6.83
C ALA A 118 4.06 -4.09 8.36
N SER A 119 3.91 -5.25 9.01
CA SER A 119 4.02 -5.37 10.47
C SER A 119 5.43 -5.06 10.96
N ALA A 120 6.45 -5.56 10.25
CA ALA A 120 7.87 -5.40 10.60
C ALA A 120 8.42 -3.97 10.39
N LEU A 121 7.80 -3.15 9.54
CA LEU A 121 8.24 -1.78 9.30
C LEU A 121 7.94 -0.87 10.49
N GLU A 122 8.97 -0.33 11.15
CA GLU A 122 8.80 0.55 12.33
C GLU A 122 8.41 2.00 11.97
N ASP A 123 8.81 2.47 10.79
CA ASP A 123 8.56 3.83 10.33
C ASP A 123 7.30 3.90 9.46
N CYS A 124 6.49 4.91 9.72
CA CYS A 124 5.18 5.10 9.13
C CYS A 124 5.20 5.88 7.80
N ARG A 125 6.36 6.00 7.14
CA ARG A 125 6.49 6.74 5.88
C ARG A 125 6.10 5.89 4.69
N THR A 126 5.49 6.51 3.69
CA THR A 126 5.33 5.92 2.36
C THR A 126 6.71 5.63 1.78
N ARG A 127 6.94 4.39 1.36
CA ARG A 127 8.21 3.91 0.81
C ARG A 127 7.93 3.08 -0.44
N HIS A 128 8.81 3.20 -1.43
CA HIS A 128 8.83 2.29 -2.57
C HIS A 128 9.78 1.14 -2.25
N ILE A 129 9.32 -0.10 -2.32
CA ILE A 129 10.13 -1.30 -2.11
C ILE A 129 10.25 -1.98 -3.46
N THR A 130 11.49 -2.25 -3.89
CA THR A 130 11.77 -2.94 -5.15
C THR A 130 12.43 -4.27 -4.84
N ILE A 131 11.87 -5.36 -5.36
CA ILE A 131 12.46 -6.70 -5.28
C ILE A 131 13.30 -6.91 -6.54
N GLN A 132 14.59 -7.21 -6.36
CA GLN A 132 15.50 -7.54 -7.46
C GLN A 132 15.91 -9.01 -7.37
N TYR A 133 15.83 -9.72 -8.49
CA TYR A 133 16.27 -11.10 -8.61
C TYR A 133 17.71 -11.13 -9.11
N LEU A 134 18.63 -11.62 -8.27
CA LEU A 134 20.02 -11.88 -8.68
C LEU A 134 20.11 -13.30 -9.25
N PRO A 135 20.44 -13.47 -10.54
CA PRO A 135 20.41 -14.79 -11.18
C PRO A 135 21.54 -15.70 -10.70
N ASN A 136 22.69 -15.12 -10.32
CA ASN A 136 23.87 -15.88 -9.87
C ASN A 136 24.59 -15.16 -8.72
N PRO A 137 25.26 -15.90 -7.82
CA PRO A 137 26.17 -15.31 -6.83
C PRO A 137 27.24 -14.43 -7.49
N GLY A 138 27.50 -13.25 -6.94
CA GLY A 138 28.50 -12.31 -7.46
C GLY A 138 28.01 -11.39 -8.59
N THR A 139 26.75 -11.51 -9.03
CA THR A 139 26.15 -10.55 -9.96
C THR A 139 26.01 -9.19 -9.26
N ALA A 140 26.55 -8.13 -9.86
CA ALA A 140 26.40 -6.77 -9.34
C ALA A 140 24.93 -6.31 -9.44
N LEU A 141 24.41 -5.73 -8.36
CA LEU A 141 23.07 -5.11 -8.35
C LEU A 141 23.05 -3.93 -9.33
N THR A 142 22.18 -4.01 -10.33
CA THR A 142 21.94 -2.88 -11.23
C THR A 142 20.87 -1.99 -10.60
N ILE A 143 21.28 -0.89 -10.00
CA ILE A 143 20.36 0.11 -9.44
C ILE A 143 19.75 0.87 -10.62
N GLN A 144 18.54 0.50 -11.05
CA GLN A 144 17.75 1.38 -11.90
C GLN A 144 17.27 2.55 -11.05
N ALA A 145 17.72 3.76 -11.39
CA ALA A 145 17.20 4.98 -10.77
C ALA A 145 15.69 5.05 -11.03
N ILE A 146 14.89 5.23 -9.98
CA ILE A 146 13.45 5.44 -10.09
C ILE A 146 13.24 6.76 -10.84
N SER A 147 12.92 6.70 -12.13
CA SER A 147 12.83 7.86 -13.01
C SER A 147 11.51 8.64 -12.90
N SER A 148 10.59 8.26 -12.00
CA SER A 148 9.24 8.82 -11.91
C SER A 148 8.92 9.59 -10.61
N ILE A 149 9.85 9.67 -9.65
CA ILE A 149 9.83 10.78 -8.70
C ILE A 149 10.61 11.87 -9.38
N THR A 150 9.97 12.99 -9.76
CA THR A 150 10.70 14.21 -10.12
C THR A 150 11.73 14.40 -9.03
N ASP A 151 13.01 14.18 -9.36
CA ASP A 151 14.08 14.17 -8.36
C ASP A 151 13.87 15.43 -7.53
N TRP A 152 13.60 15.27 -6.24
CA TRP A 152 13.28 16.42 -5.40
C TRP A 152 14.47 17.40 -5.35
N ARG A 153 15.66 16.94 -5.74
CA ARG A 153 16.85 17.76 -5.98
C ARG A 153 16.80 18.53 -7.30
N ALA A 154 16.02 18.14 -8.30
CA ALA A 154 15.92 18.82 -9.59
C ALA A 154 15.78 20.36 -9.46
N PRO A 155 14.86 20.93 -8.65
CA PRO A 155 14.80 22.39 -8.48
C PRO A 155 16.00 22.98 -7.71
N ILE A 156 16.67 22.19 -6.88
CA ILE A 156 17.88 22.62 -6.15
C ILE A 156 19.08 22.64 -7.10
N ILE A 157 19.27 21.58 -7.88
CA ILE A 157 20.31 21.44 -8.90
C ILE A 157 20.13 22.51 -9.97
N GLU A 158 18.90 22.72 -10.46
CA GLU A 158 18.62 23.76 -11.44
C GLU A 158 18.95 25.17 -10.92
N TRP A 159 18.71 25.44 -9.63
CA TRP A 159 19.13 26.71 -9.03
C TRP A 159 20.65 26.83 -8.87
N ILE A 160 21.34 25.79 -8.37
CA ILE A 160 22.80 25.82 -8.16
C ILE A 160 23.55 25.92 -9.50
N GLU A 161 23.12 25.18 -10.53
CA GLU A 161 23.80 25.10 -11.82
C GLU A 161 23.36 26.19 -12.80
N LYS A 162 22.06 26.47 -12.89
CA LYS A 162 21.48 27.36 -13.93
C LYS A 162 20.99 28.70 -13.37
N GLY A 163 20.93 28.87 -12.04
CA GLY A 163 20.45 30.10 -11.40
C GLY A 163 18.94 30.31 -11.48
N ASN A 164 18.18 29.33 -11.98
CA ASN A 164 16.74 29.46 -12.18
C ASN A 164 15.99 29.39 -10.84
N LEU A 165 14.98 30.24 -10.67
CA LEU A 165 14.13 30.29 -9.49
C LEU A 165 12.66 30.26 -9.88
N PRO A 166 11.78 29.68 -9.04
CA PRO A 166 10.35 29.80 -9.21
C PRO A 166 9.92 31.28 -9.20
N SER A 167 8.93 31.63 -10.02
CA SER A 167 8.39 33.00 -10.08
C SER A 167 7.77 33.45 -8.75
N ASN A 168 7.33 32.51 -7.92
CA ASN A 168 6.81 32.79 -6.60
C ASN A 168 7.94 33.15 -5.63
N ARG A 169 7.91 34.38 -5.11
CA ARG A 169 8.93 34.93 -4.19
C ARG A 169 9.13 34.09 -2.93
N TRP A 170 8.06 33.49 -2.39
CA TRP A 170 8.14 32.64 -1.21
C TRP A 170 8.81 31.30 -1.50
N GLU A 171 8.48 30.69 -2.63
CA GLU A 171 9.08 29.43 -3.07
C GLU A 171 10.55 29.63 -3.43
N ALA A 172 10.90 30.71 -4.11
CA ALA A 172 12.27 31.09 -4.41
C ALA A 172 13.11 31.32 -3.15
N SER A 173 12.57 32.04 -2.16
CA SER A 173 13.27 32.24 -0.88
C SER A 173 13.46 30.93 -0.11
N ARG A 174 12.44 30.07 -0.08
CA ARG A 174 12.51 28.76 0.58
C ARG A 174 13.51 27.83 -0.13
N LEU A 175 13.57 27.88 -1.46
CA LEU A 175 14.49 27.10 -2.28
C LEU A 175 15.95 27.54 -2.04
N LYS A 176 16.24 28.85 -2.04
CA LYS A 176 17.57 29.40 -1.72
C LYS A 176 18.06 28.97 -0.34
N SER A 177 17.22 29.12 0.67
CA SER A 177 17.58 28.73 2.05
C SER A 177 17.83 27.22 2.19
N ARG A 178 17.10 26.39 1.44
CA ARG A 178 17.35 24.94 1.40
C ARG A 178 18.63 24.62 0.66
N ALA A 179 18.86 25.26 -0.47
CA ALA A 179 19.95 24.94 -1.38
C ALA A 179 21.32 25.40 -0.85
N ALA A 180 21.37 26.41 0.01
CA ALA A 180 22.57 26.80 0.76
C ALA A 180 23.16 25.70 1.67
N ARG A 181 22.46 24.57 1.84
CA ARG A 181 22.91 23.41 2.63
C ARG A 181 23.53 22.30 1.77
N PHE A 182 23.61 22.50 0.46
CA PHE A 182 24.09 21.50 -0.48
C PHE A 182 25.25 22.08 -1.29
N LEU A 183 26.26 21.25 -1.50
CA LEU A 183 27.37 21.54 -2.41
C LEU A 183 27.33 20.46 -3.48
N ILE A 184 27.25 20.86 -4.75
CA ILE A 184 27.33 19.93 -5.88
C ILE A 184 28.82 19.84 -6.24
N GLN A 185 29.38 18.63 -6.21
CA GLN A 185 30.77 18.33 -6.59
C GLN A 185 30.82 17.76 -7.99
#